data_AF-A0A497JXD3-F1
#
_entry.id   AF-A0A497JXD3-F1
#
_cell.length_a   1.000
_cell.length_b   1.000
_cell.length_c   1.000
_cell.angle_alpha   90.00
_cell.angle_beta   90.00
_cell.angle_gamma   90.00
#
_symmetry.space_group_name_H-M   'P 1'
#
loop_
_entity.id
_entity.type
_entity.pdbx_description
1 polymer ?
#
loop_
_entity_poly.entity_id
_entity_poly.type
_entity_poly.pdbx_seq_one_letter_code
_entity_poly.pdbx_strand_id
1 'polypeptide(L)'
;MSSKIDEHYSSLLERSKELRVLMSAGSILGWDMQTKMPPRGLELKSQQLALLQKIGHQMLTSPELGKILDSIEKHKDYESLTEVKKRNVYLARMAYDEATKLPERLVVELAKQRTIGRGVWRKAKATNDWKLFMPELEKVKALKAETASLLMEVKDATNPYDALIYDYEPKMKAETITKIFDEMRRGIKRLLDKIMAQPKPDVGFLSREIPVSVQEKIAESLAEFALYDTKSENAGGRIDATEHPFTTGYYTDVRITTKYFVDNFQKSMFSTLHEIGHAHYGMGLPAEWMYQPVGAGASSGIHESMSRFVENHVGRSREFWDHFMPELKRLTGKRLRDVSPEQMYA
;
A
#
# COMPACT_ATOMS: atom_id res chain seq x y z
N MET A 1 -16.10 -22.70 31.71
CA MET A 1 -14.65 -22.92 31.50
C MET A 1 -14.38 -22.74 30.02
N SER A 2 -13.34 -21.97 29.65
CA SER A 2 -12.96 -21.83 28.24
C SER A 2 -12.56 -23.21 27.69
N SER A 3 -12.96 -23.53 26.47
CA SER A 3 -12.55 -24.81 25.86
C SER A 3 -11.06 -24.78 25.54
N LYS A 4 -10.39 -25.93 25.45
CA LYS A 4 -8.96 -25.98 25.11
C LYS A 4 -8.65 -25.32 23.76
N ILE A 5 -9.57 -25.41 22.79
CA ILE A 5 -9.43 -24.72 21.50
C ILE A 5 -9.54 -23.19 21.65
N ASP A 6 -10.38 -22.68 22.55
CA ASP A 6 -10.46 -21.24 22.84
C ASP A 6 -9.19 -20.71 23.53
N GLU A 7 -8.54 -21.52 24.38
CA GLU A 7 -7.24 -21.18 24.98
C GLU A 7 -6.15 -21.09 23.91
N HIS A 8 -6.06 -22.06 23.01
CA HIS A 8 -5.11 -22.02 21.88
C HIS A 8 -5.38 -20.85 20.93
N TYR A 9 -6.65 -20.60 20.61
CA TYR A 9 -7.03 -19.46 19.78
C TYR A 9 -6.69 -18.12 20.44
N SER A 10 -6.89 -17.99 21.75
CA SER A 10 -6.49 -16.80 22.50
C SER A 10 -4.97 -16.60 22.46
N SER A 11 -4.19 -17.68 22.62
CA SER A 11 -2.73 -17.63 22.49
C SER A 11 -2.27 -17.22 21.09
N LEU A 12 -2.97 -17.68 20.04
CA LEU A 12 -2.72 -17.23 18.66
C LEU A 12 -2.96 -15.71 18.52
N LEU A 13 -4.05 -15.18 19.07
CA LEU A 13 -4.36 -13.75 18.99
C LEU A 13 -3.36 -12.88 19.75
N GLU A 14 -2.87 -13.31 20.91
CA GLU A 14 -1.82 -12.57 21.64
C GLU A 14 -0.52 -12.51 20.82
N ARG A 15 -0.11 -13.60 20.17
CA ARG A 15 1.05 -13.60 19.27
C ARG A 15 0.84 -12.69 18.05
N SER A 16 -0.36 -12.71 17.48
CA SER A 16 -0.73 -11.81 16.38
C SER A 16 -0.65 -10.35 16.79
N LYS A 17 -1.11 -10.02 18.01
CA LYS A 17 -1.00 -8.68 18.59
C LYS A 17 0.44 -8.23 18.75
N GLU A 18 1.30 -9.04 19.35
CA GLU A 18 2.72 -8.72 19.51
C GLU A 18 3.39 -8.45 18.15
N LEU A 19 3.15 -9.32 17.16
CA LEU A 19 3.69 -9.16 15.82
C LEU A 19 3.17 -7.87 15.17
N ARG A 20 1.88 -7.57 15.31
CA ARG A 20 1.27 -6.37 14.73
C ARG A 20 1.86 -5.09 15.31
N VAL A 21 2.07 -5.05 16.63
CA VAL A 21 2.70 -3.91 17.32
C VAL A 21 4.15 -3.73 16.89
N LEU A 22 4.90 -4.83 16.75
CA LEU A 22 6.27 -4.79 16.26
C LEU A 22 6.35 -4.25 14.82
N MET A 23 5.47 -4.73 13.94
CA MET A 23 5.44 -4.30 12.54
C MET A 23 4.96 -2.87 12.38
N SER A 24 3.99 -2.41 13.19
CA SER A 24 3.53 -1.02 13.15
C SER A 24 4.64 -0.04 13.54
N ALA A 25 5.50 -0.38 14.51
CA ALA A 25 6.70 0.40 14.82
C ALA A 25 7.66 0.49 13.62
N GLY A 26 7.83 -0.61 12.89
CA GLY A 26 8.58 -0.64 11.63
C GLY A 26 8.01 0.28 10.57
N SER A 27 6.68 0.33 10.42
CA SER A 27 5.99 1.23 9.49
C SER A 27 6.25 2.71 9.79
N ILE A 28 6.31 3.10 11.07
CA ILE A 28 6.64 4.47 11.47
C ILE A 28 8.11 4.82 11.19
N LEU A 29 9.04 3.87 11.40
CA LEU A 29 10.43 4.07 11.00
C LEU A 29 10.55 4.26 9.48
N GLY A 30 9.84 3.46 8.69
CA GLY A 30 9.77 3.60 7.23
C GLY A 30 9.19 4.94 6.80
N TRP A 31 8.15 5.43 7.48
CA TRP A 31 7.58 6.76 7.25
C TRP A 31 8.61 7.87 7.50
N ASP A 32 9.29 7.83 8.65
CA ASP A 32 10.26 8.86 9.03
C ASP A 32 11.45 8.91 8.06
N MET A 33 11.93 7.75 7.60
CA MET A 33 12.98 7.64 6.59
C MET A 33 12.65 8.33 5.26
N GLN A 34 11.36 8.52 4.95
CA GLN A 34 10.91 9.17 3.71
C GLN A 34 10.45 10.62 3.91
N THR A 35 10.43 11.13 5.15
CA THR A 35 9.82 12.44 5.46
C THR A 35 10.72 13.32 6.33
N LYS A 36 11.10 12.86 7.52
CA LYS A 36 11.73 13.71 8.56
C LYS A 36 13.15 13.28 8.94
N MET A 37 13.59 12.10 8.50
CA MET A 37 14.91 11.57 8.86
C MET A 37 16.05 12.52 8.43
N PRO A 38 16.96 12.92 9.34
CA PRO A 38 18.15 13.65 8.94
C PRO A 38 19.09 12.75 8.12
N PRO A 39 19.86 13.30 7.15
CA PRO A 39 20.70 12.47 6.27
C PRO A 39 21.66 11.50 6.99
N ARG A 40 22.19 11.88 8.15
CA ARG A 40 23.08 11.03 8.97
C ARG A 40 22.38 9.86 9.67
N GLY A 41 21.05 9.83 9.71
CA GLY A 41 20.26 8.81 10.40
C GLY A 41 20.08 7.50 9.63
N LEU A 42 20.47 7.46 8.35
CA LEU A 42 20.20 6.34 7.45
C LEU A 42 20.72 5.00 7.98
N GLU A 43 21.95 4.95 8.49
CA GLU A 43 22.58 3.71 8.94
C GLU A 43 21.85 3.12 10.16
N LEU A 44 21.66 3.91 11.22
CA LEU A 44 20.98 3.47 12.43
C LEU A 44 19.54 3.02 12.13
N LYS A 45 18.78 3.79 11.34
CA LYS A 45 17.39 3.41 11.01
C LYS A 45 17.31 2.15 10.15
N SER A 46 18.27 1.95 9.26
CA SER A 46 18.37 0.70 8.49
C SER A 46 18.62 -0.50 9.42
N GLN A 47 19.48 -0.34 10.43
CA GLN A 47 19.74 -1.38 11.45
C GLN A 47 18.50 -1.65 12.32
N GLN A 48 17.79 -0.60 12.74
CA GLN A 48 16.53 -0.73 13.50
C GLN A 48 15.50 -1.53 12.71
N LEU A 49 15.24 -1.15 11.44
CA LEU A 49 14.32 -1.89 10.58
C LEU A 49 14.75 -3.34 10.36
N ALA A 50 16.04 -3.59 10.14
CA ALA A 50 16.57 -4.95 9.96
C ALA A 50 16.36 -5.81 11.22
N LEU A 51 16.58 -5.24 12.42
CA LEU A 51 16.34 -5.93 13.68
C LEU A 51 14.85 -6.25 13.88
N LEU A 52 13.95 -5.29 13.64
CA LEU A 52 12.50 -5.51 13.75
C LEU A 52 12.03 -6.60 12.77
N GLN A 53 12.52 -6.59 11.53
CA GLN A 53 12.23 -7.62 10.54
C GLN A 53 12.74 -9.00 10.98
N LYS A 54 13.95 -9.07 11.54
CA LYS A 54 14.51 -10.31 12.09
C LYS A 54 13.63 -10.86 13.21
N ILE A 55 13.25 -10.03 14.18
CA ILE A 55 12.38 -10.44 15.29
C ILE A 55 11.03 -10.90 14.76
N GLY A 56 10.40 -10.13 13.87
CA GLY A 56 9.12 -10.50 13.26
C GLY A 56 9.18 -11.84 12.51
N HIS A 57 10.25 -12.09 11.76
CA HIS A 57 10.47 -13.36 11.09
C HIS A 57 10.61 -14.51 12.10
N GLN A 58 11.41 -14.35 13.16
CA GLN A 58 11.55 -15.36 14.22
C GLN A 58 10.22 -15.68 14.90
N MET A 59 9.35 -14.68 15.12
CA MET A 59 8.01 -14.89 15.66
C MET A 59 7.15 -15.72 14.71
N LEU A 60 7.17 -15.37 13.41
CA LEU A 60 6.41 -16.06 12.35
C LEU A 60 6.88 -17.49 12.10
N THR A 61 8.15 -17.81 12.31
CA THR A 61 8.71 -19.15 12.08
C THR A 61 8.89 -19.95 13.36
N SER A 62 8.34 -19.50 14.49
CA SER A 62 8.54 -20.18 15.78
C SER A 62 7.84 -21.56 15.81
N PRO A 63 8.53 -22.63 16.23
CA PRO A 63 7.91 -23.96 16.37
C PRO A 63 6.68 -23.97 17.28
N GLU A 64 6.64 -23.07 18.27
CA GLU A 64 5.51 -22.88 19.17
C GLU A 64 4.26 -22.39 18.43
N LEU A 65 4.40 -21.44 17.49
CA LEU A 65 3.29 -20.99 16.65
C LEU A 65 2.74 -22.14 15.80
N GLY A 66 3.62 -22.92 15.18
CA GLY A 66 3.23 -24.13 14.42
C GLY A 66 2.44 -25.12 15.28
N LYS A 67 2.88 -25.39 16.52
CA LYS A 67 2.15 -26.26 17.46
C LYS A 67 0.77 -25.71 17.83
N ILE A 68 0.65 -24.39 18.05
CA ILE A 68 -0.64 -23.75 18.36
C ILE A 68 -1.61 -23.91 17.19
N LEU A 69 -1.17 -23.59 15.97
CA LEU A 69 -1.98 -23.72 14.76
C LEU A 69 -2.44 -25.17 14.55
N ASP A 70 -1.52 -26.13 14.65
CA ASP A 70 -1.82 -27.56 14.57
C ASP A 70 -2.86 -27.99 15.62
N SER A 71 -2.75 -27.47 16.84
CA SER A 71 -3.65 -27.81 17.94
C SER A 71 -5.06 -27.28 17.73
N ILE A 72 -5.21 -26.14 17.06
CA ILE A 72 -6.51 -25.57 16.69
C ILE A 72 -7.11 -26.35 15.52
N GLU A 73 -6.35 -26.51 14.43
CA GLU A 73 -6.82 -27.13 13.18
C GLU A 73 -7.20 -28.61 13.35
N LYS A 74 -6.51 -29.34 14.23
CA LYS A 74 -6.78 -30.76 14.50
C LYS A 74 -7.78 -30.99 15.64
N HIS A 75 -8.30 -29.93 16.26
CA HIS A 75 -9.25 -30.06 17.35
C HIS A 75 -10.62 -30.54 16.84
N LYS A 76 -11.25 -31.48 17.55
CA LYS A 76 -12.58 -32.03 17.18
C LYS A 76 -13.69 -30.97 17.02
N ASP A 77 -13.55 -29.86 17.74
CA ASP A 77 -14.54 -28.77 17.75
C ASP A 77 -14.19 -27.63 16.76
N TYR A 78 -13.19 -27.81 15.89
CA TYR A 78 -12.75 -26.78 14.93
C TYR A 78 -13.88 -26.26 14.04
N GLU A 79 -14.75 -27.16 13.56
CA GLU A 79 -15.89 -26.79 12.72
C GLU A 79 -16.94 -25.93 13.44
N SER A 80 -16.94 -25.94 14.78
CA SER A 80 -17.84 -25.09 15.58
C SER A 80 -17.32 -23.65 15.75
N LEU A 81 -16.08 -23.36 15.32
CA LEU A 81 -15.53 -22.01 15.35
C LEU A 81 -16.29 -21.09 14.39
N THR A 82 -16.40 -19.81 14.77
CA THR A 82 -16.97 -18.79 13.89
C THR A 82 -16.11 -18.59 12.64
N GLU A 83 -16.72 -18.07 11.58
CA GLU A 83 -16.00 -17.79 10.32
C GLU A 83 -14.79 -16.87 10.52
N VAL A 84 -14.90 -15.87 11.39
CA VAL A 84 -13.77 -14.96 11.71
C VAL A 84 -12.63 -15.73 12.39
N LYS A 85 -12.94 -16.60 13.36
CA LYS A 85 -11.91 -17.43 14.03
C LYS A 85 -11.22 -18.35 13.03
N LYS A 86 -11.99 -19.05 12.18
CA LYS A 86 -11.43 -19.92 11.13
C LYS A 86 -10.58 -19.13 10.14
N ARG A 87 -11.01 -17.93 9.75
CA ARG A 87 -10.24 -17.06 8.84
C ARG A 87 -8.94 -16.57 9.48
N ASN A 88 -8.94 -16.24 10.77
CA ASN A 88 -7.71 -15.88 11.48
C ASN A 88 -6.71 -17.03 11.52
N VAL A 89 -7.17 -18.25 11.82
CA VAL A 89 -6.32 -19.45 11.81
C VAL A 89 -5.74 -19.67 10.41
N TYR A 90 -6.57 -19.62 9.36
CA TYR A 90 -6.12 -19.75 7.98
C TYR A 90 -5.05 -18.72 7.60
N LEU A 91 -5.26 -17.44 7.91
CA LEU A 91 -4.30 -16.37 7.56
C LEU A 91 -2.99 -16.52 8.34
N ALA A 92 -3.06 -16.89 9.62
CA ALA A 92 -1.87 -17.16 10.42
C ALA A 92 -1.11 -18.39 9.95
N ARG A 93 -1.82 -19.45 9.55
CA ARG A 93 -1.25 -20.65 8.93
C ARG A 93 -0.52 -20.32 7.63
N MET A 94 -1.17 -19.58 6.72
CA MET A 94 -0.56 -19.13 5.47
C MET A 94 0.74 -18.35 5.74
N ALA A 95 0.72 -17.40 6.67
CA ALA A 95 1.90 -16.61 7.02
C ALA A 95 3.04 -17.47 7.61
N TYR A 96 2.71 -18.45 8.46
CA TYR A 96 3.67 -19.40 9.03
C TYR A 96 4.28 -20.29 7.95
N ASP A 97 3.45 -20.90 7.11
CA ASP A 97 3.88 -21.83 6.07
C ASP A 97 4.76 -21.12 5.02
N GLU A 98 4.37 -19.91 4.58
CA GLU A 98 5.19 -19.11 3.66
C GLU A 98 6.56 -18.77 4.26
N ALA A 99 6.58 -18.32 5.52
CA ALA A 99 7.81 -17.91 6.18
C ALA A 99 8.75 -19.10 6.43
N THR A 100 8.21 -20.29 6.72
CA THR A 100 9.00 -21.50 7.02
C THR A 100 9.42 -22.28 5.77
N LYS A 101 8.70 -22.14 4.65
CA LYS A 101 9.04 -22.81 3.38
C LYS A 101 10.31 -22.25 2.73
N LEU A 102 10.65 -21.00 2.99
CA LEU A 102 11.80 -20.34 2.38
C LEU A 102 13.09 -20.61 3.19
N PRO A 103 14.17 -21.10 2.55
CA PRO A 103 15.43 -21.30 3.24
C PRO A 103 16.08 -19.95 3.57
N GLU A 104 16.75 -19.87 4.73
CA GLU A 104 17.41 -18.64 5.22
C GLU A 104 18.34 -18.03 4.17
N ARG A 105 19.11 -18.87 3.47
CA ARG A 105 20.00 -18.45 2.37
C ARG A 105 19.26 -17.60 1.33
N LEU A 106 18.10 -18.05 0.87
CA LEU A 106 17.33 -17.37 -0.17
C LEU A 106 16.78 -16.03 0.33
N VAL A 107 16.31 -15.99 1.59
CA VAL A 107 15.83 -14.76 2.23
C VAL A 107 16.96 -13.72 2.30
N VAL A 108 18.15 -14.12 2.76
CA VAL A 108 19.33 -13.25 2.89
C VAL A 108 19.83 -12.76 1.53
N GLU A 109 19.98 -13.67 0.56
CA GLU A 109 20.45 -13.32 -0.79
C GLU A 109 19.50 -12.35 -1.49
N LEU A 110 18.19 -12.61 -1.41
CA LEU A 110 17.18 -11.73 -2.02
C LEU A 110 17.15 -10.34 -1.38
N ALA A 111 17.29 -10.26 -0.05
CA ALA A 111 17.37 -8.98 0.67
C ALA A 111 18.61 -8.17 0.24
N LYS A 112 19.78 -8.81 0.22
CA LYS A 112 21.04 -8.20 -0.22
C LYS A 112 20.95 -7.73 -1.67
N GLN A 113 20.47 -8.59 -2.56
CA GLN A 113 20.39 -8.32 -4.00
C GLN A 113 19.41 -7.18 -4.31
N ARG A 114 18.28 -7.06 -3.60
CA ARG A 114 17.37 -5.91 -3.73
C ARG A 114 18.02 -4.59 -3.35
N THR A 115 18.85 -4.57 -2.32
CA THR A 115 19.58 -3.36 -1.88
C THR A 115 20.62 -2.93 -2.91
N ILE A 116 21.42 -3.88 -3.40
CA ILE A 116 22.40 -3.63 -4.48
C ILE A 116 21.67 -3.15 -5.74
N GLY A 117 20.65 -3.89 -6.18
CA GLY A 117 19.88 -3.59 -7.38
C GLY A 117 19.23 -2.20 -7.35
N ARG A 118 18.67 -1.78 -6.22
CA ARG A 118 18.13 -0.41 -6.06
C ARG A 118 19.22 0.66 -6.16
N GLY A 119 20.39 0.44 -5.56
CA GLY A 119 21.52 1.37 -5.64
C GLY A 119 22.03 1.53 -7.07
N VAL A 120 22.17 0.41 -7.81
CA VAL A 120 22.59 0.40 -9.22
C VAL A 120 21.53 1.01 -10.12
N TRP A 121 20.25 0.65 -9.92
CA TRP A 121 19.12 1.20 -10.68
C TRP A 121 19.05 2.73 -10.62
N ARG A 122 19.27 3.33 -9.44
CA ARG A 122 19.26 4.80 -9.31
C ARG A 122 20.30 5.45 -10.22
N LYS A 123 21.51 4.89 -10.29
CA LYS A 123 22.58 5.37 -11.17
C LYS A 123 22.22 5.13 -12.64
N ALA A 124 21.83 3.90 -12.98
CA ALA A 124 21.43 3.50 -14.33
C ALA A 124 20.29 4.35 -14.89
N LYS A 125 19.27 4.66 -14.08
CA LYS A 125 18.16 5.54 -14.47
C LYS A 125 18.65 6.96 -14.74
N ALA A 126 19.52 7.51 -13.89
CA ALA A 126 20.06 8.86 -14.06
C ALA A 126 20.94 9.00 -15.31
N THR A 127 21.64 7.93 -15.70
CA THR A 127 22.53 7.91 -16.87
C THR A 127 21.91 7.26 -18.11
N ASN A 128 20.64 6.85 -18.05
CA ASN A 128 19.96 6.07 -19.09
C ASN A 128 20.77 4.83 -19.55
N ASP A 129 21.43 4.14 -18.61
CA ASP A 129 22.32 3.01 -18.89
C ASP A 129 21.68 1.67 -18.50
N TRP A 130 21.00 1.04 -19.47
CA TRP A 130 20.40 -0.29 -19.29
C TRP A 130 21.43 -1.38 -18.97
N LYS A 131 22.61 -1.33 -19.60
CA LYS A 131 23.65 -2.37 -19.45
C LYS A 131 24.17 -2.43 -18.03
N LEU A 132 24.18 -1.30 -17.33
CA LEU A 132 24.53 -1.22 -15.92
C LEU A 132 23.52 -1.96 -15.01
N PHE A 133 22.22 -1.91 -15.33
CA PHE A 133 21.16 -2.48 -14.48
C PHE A 133 20.80 -3.94 -14.81
N MET A 134 20.88 -4.33 -16.09
CA MET A 134 20.45 -5.64 -16.57
C MET A 134 21.00 -6.83 -15.75
N PRO A 135 22.30 -6.91 -15.41
CA PRO A 135 22.83 -8.03 -14.63
C PRO A 135 22.24 -8.13 -13.22
N GLU A 136 21.93 -6.99 -12.61
CA GLU A 136 21.35 -6.96 -11.26
C GLU A 136 19.87 -7.39 -11.27
N LEU A 137 19.14 -7.04 -12.34
CA LEU A 137 17.76 -7.49 -12.55
C LEU A 137 17.69 -8.99 -12.81
N GLU A 138 18.60 -9.55 -13.61
CA GLU A 138 18.67 -11.00 -13.87
C GLU A 138 18.85 -11.81 -12.59
N LYS A 139 19.74 -11.35 -11.69
CA LYS A 139 19.92 -11.97 -10.36
C LYS A 139 18.64 -11.90 -9.51
N VAL A 140 17.96 -10.75 -9.46
CA VAL A 140 16.68 -10.62 -8.74
C VAL A 140 15.62 -11.55 -9.32
N LYS A 141 15.53 -11.64 -10.65
CA LYS A 141 14.59 -12.52 -11.34
C LYS A 141 14.85 -13.99 -11.01
N ALA A 142 16.11 -14.43 -11.02
CA ALA A 142 16.47 -15.80 -10.67
C ALA A 142 16.08 -16.15 -9.22
N LEU A 143 16.41 -15.28 -8.25
CA LEU A 143 16.04 -15.48 -6.85
C LEU A 143 14.53 -15.46 -6.64
N LYS A 144 13.80 -14.60 -7.37
CA LYS A 144 12.33 -14.57 -7.33
C LYS A 144 11.69 -15.81 -7.96
N ALA A 145 12.30 -16.38 -9.01
CA ALA A 145 11.84 -17.63 -9.59
C ALA A 145 12.02 -18.80 -8.61
N GLU A 146 13.18 -18.90 -7.93
CA GLU A 146 13.40 -19.89 -6.86
C GLU A 146 12.37 -19.74 -5.74
N THR A 147 12.15 -18.50 -5.27
CA THR A 147 11.13 -18.18 -4.25
C THR A 147 9.73 -18.65 -4.69
N ALA A 148 9.35 -18.34 -5.93
CA ALA A 148 8.06 -18.70 -6.49
C ALA A 148 7.86 -20.22 -6.49
N SER A 149 8.84 -20.97 -7.00
CA SER A 149 8.78 -22.44 -7.07
C SER A 149 8.58 -23.08 -5.70
N LEU A 150 9.25 -22.57 -4.66
CA LEU A 150 9.10 -23.09 -3.29
C LEU A 150 7.71 -22.80 -2.70
N LEU A 151 7.10 -21.67 -3.06
CA LEU A 151 5.82 -21.24 -2.53
C LEU A 151 4.60 -21.75 -3.31
N MET A 152 4.80 -22.40 -4.47
CA MET A 152 3.68 -22.84 -5.30
C MET A 152 2.71 -23.76 -4.57
N GLU A 153 3.22 -24.73 -3.80
CA GLU A 153 2.41 -25.66 -3.01
C GLU A 153 1.64 -24.93 -1.90
N VAL A 154 2.32 -24.06 -1.15
CA VAL A 154 1.71 -23.28 -0.05
C VAL A 154 0.56 -22.41 -0.56
N LYS A 155 0.69 -21.87 -1.77
CA LYS A 155 -0.24 -20.89 -2.35
C LYS A 155 -1.27 -21.50 -3.30
N ASP A 156 -1.30 -22.82 -3.45
CA ASP A 156 -2.14 -23.52 -4.43
C ASP A 156 -2.00 -22.91 -5.84
N ALA A 157 -0.76 -22.62 -6.22
CA ALA A 157 -0.44 -21.92 -7.46
C ALA A 157 -0.17 -22.91 -8.60
N THR A 158 -0.73 -22.62 -9.78
CA THR A 158 -0.56 -23.49 -10.95
C THR A 158 0.76 -23.25 -11.69
N ASN A 159 1.35 -22.09 -11.49
CA ASN A 159 2.62 -21.69 -12.10
C ASN A 159 3.36 -20.70 -11.19
N PRO A 160 4.67 -20.44 -11.43
CA PRO A 160 5.45 -19.54 -10.58
C PRO A 160 4.91 -18.11 -10.50
N TYR A 161 4.28 -17.59 -11.56
CA TYR A 161 3.71 -16.25 -11.53
C TYR A 161 2.48 -16.17 -10.62
N ASP A 162 1.63 -17.19 -10.61
CA ASP A 162 0.49 -17.29 -9.67
C ASP A 162 0.98 -17.27 -8.21
N ALA A 163 2.12 -17.92 -7.91
CA ALA A 163 2.70 -17.90 -6.57
C ALA A 163 3.21 -16.50 -6.17
N LEU A 164 3.72 -15.72 -7.13
CA LEU A 164 4.19 -14.36 -6.88
C LEU A 164 3.05 -13.34 -6.78
N ILE A 165 2.01 -13.47 -7.60
CA ILE A 165 0.89 -12.52 -7.58
C ILE A 165 0.05 -12.66 -6.31
N TYR A 166 0.05 -13.84 -5.67
CA TYR A 166 -0.64 -14.06 -4.39
C TYR A 166 -0.23 -13.05 -3.30
N ASP A 167 1.03 -12.61 -3.28
CA ASP A 167 1.52 -11.58 -2.33
C ASP A 167 0.75 -10.25 -2.45
N TYR A 168 0.16 -10.00 -3.62
CA TYR A 168 -0.53 -8.77 -3.96
C TYR A 168 -2.04 -8.96 -4.02
N GLU A 169 -2.49 -10.03 -4.66
CA GLU A 169 -3.89 -10.36 -4.87
C GLU A 169 -4.11 -11.87 -4.59
N PRO A 170 -4.42 -12.24 -3.33
CA PRO A 170 -4.56 -13.63 -2.94
C PRO A 170 -5.55 -14.39 -3.83
N LYS A 171 -5.16 -15.59 -4.26
CA LYS A 171 -5.93 -16.47 -5.17
C LYS A 171 -6.13 -15.94 -6.60
N MET A 172 -5.55 -14.80 -6.97
CA MET A 172 -5.55 -14.33 -8.36
C MET A 172 -4.67 -15.23 -9.24
N LYS A 173 -5.10 -15.47 -10.47
CA LYS A 173 -4.38 -16.29 -11.45
C LYS A 173 -4.03 -15.50 -12.70
N ALA A 174 -2.90 -15.83 -13.32
CA ALA A 174 -2.44 -15.22 -14.57
C ALA A 174 -3.51 -15.27 -15.68
N GLU A 175 -4.24 -16.38 -15.76
CA GLU A 175 -5.31 -16.57 -16.74
C GLU A 175 -6.45 -15.55 -16.55
N THR A 176 -6.87 -15.33 -15.31
CA THR A 176 -7.93 -14.35 -14.97
C THR A 176 -7.47 -12.94 -15.31
N ILE A 177 -6.22 -12.57 -14.94
CA ILE A 177 -5.63 -11.27 -15.28
C ILE A 177 -5.60 -11.07 -16.79
N THR A 178 -5.18 -12.08 -17.54
CA THR A 178 -5.10 -12.04 -19.01
C THR A 178 -6.47 -11.74 -19.63
N LYS A 179 -7.52 -12.45 -19.19
CA LYS A 179 -8.90 -12.22 -19.67
C LYS A 179 -9.37 -10.79 -19.42
N ILE A 180 -9.16 -10.27 -18.20
CA ILE A 180 -9.52 -8.90 -17.83
C ILE A 180 -8.76 -7.89 -18.69
N PHE A 181 -7.45 -8.07 -18.85
CA PHE A 181 -6.61 -7.14 -19.61
C PHE A 181 -6.96 -7.12 -21.10
N ASP A 182 -7.29 -8.27 -21.69
CA ASP A 182 -7.71 -8.34 -23.08
C ASP A 182 -9.03 -7.60 -23.32
N GLU A 183 -9.98 -7.72 -22.39
CA GLU A 183 -11.23 -6.96 -22.44
C GLU A 183 -11.00 -5.45 -22.28
N MET A 184 -10.26 -5.05 -21.25
CA MET A 184 -9.90 -3.65 -21.01
C MET A 184 -9.16 -3.05 -22.20
N ARG A 185 -8.19 -3.77 -22.78
CA ARG A 185 -7.42 -3.31 -23.95
C ARG A 185 -8.32 -3.01 -25.14
N ARG A 186 -9.30 -3.87 -25.43
CA ARG A 186 -10.28 -3.63 -26.51
C ARG A 186 -11.15 -2.40 -26.23
N GLY A 187 -11.63 -2.27 -25.00
CA GLY A 187 -12.44 -1.12 -24.56
C GLY A 187 -11.67 0.21 -24.64
N ILE A 188 -10.50 0.26 -24.02
CA ILE A 188 -9.64 1.46 -23.93
C ILE A 188 -9.20 1.91 -25.31
N LYS A 189 -8.81 1.00 -26.23
CA LYS A 189 -8.44 1.40 -27.60
C LYS A 189 -9.57 2.14 -28.32
N ARG A 190 -10.79 1.59 -28.29
CA ARG A 190 -11.96 2.24 -28.92
C ARG A 190 -12.27 3.61 -28.31
N LEU A 191 -12.07 3.76 -27.00
CA LEU A 191 -12.27 5.03 -26.32
C LEU A 191 -11.17 6.04 -26.68
N LEU A 192 -9.92 5.59 -26.71
CA LEU A 192 -8.76 6.42 -27.06
C LEU A 192 -8.89 6.97 -28.48
N ASP A 193 -9.32 6.14 -29.44
CA ASP A 193 -9.56 6.58 -30.82
C ASP A 193 -10.58 7.73 -30.88
N LYS A 194 -11.65 7.64 -30.08
CA LYS A 194 -12.66 8.71 -29.97
C LYS A 194 -12.10 9.97 -29.33
N ILE A 195 -11.33 9.84 -28.24
CA ILE A 195 -10.73 10.97 -27.51
C ILE A 195 -9.72 11.69 -28.41
N MET A 196 -8.84 10.95 -29.09
CA MET A 196 -7.81 11.53 -29.96
C MET A 196 -8.38 12.25 -31.19
N ALA A 197 -9.62 11.94 -31.57
CA ALA A 197 -10.36 12.65 -32.62
C ALA A 197 -11.01 13.96 -32.13
N GLN A 198 -11.05 14.22 -30.81
CA GLN A 198 -11.57 15.47 -30.25
C GLN A 198 -10.49 16.55 -30.14
N PRO A 199 -10.87 17.84 -30.14
CA PRO A 199 -9.98 18.92 -29.75
C PRO A 199 -9.41 18.71 -28.34
N LYS A 200 -8.18 19.15 -28.10
CA LYS A 200 -7.57 19.09 -26.77
C LYS A 200 -8.15 20.17 -25.86
N PRO A 201 -8.40 19.88 -24.57
CA PRO A 201 -8.78 20.91 -23.60
C PRO A 201 -7.63 21.92 -23.42
N ASP A 202 -7.98 23.17 -23.13
CA ASP A 202 -7.00 24.19 -22.77
C ASP A 202 -6.60 24.02 -21.29
N VAL A 203 -5.41 23.45 -21.09
CA VAL A 203 -4.85 23.17 -19.77
C VAL A 203 -3.72 24.13 -19.39
N GLY A 204 -3.55 25.24 -20.11
CA GLY A 204 -2.44 26.19 -19.89
C GLY A 204 -2.43 26.82 -18.50
N PHE A 205 -3.57 26.82 -17.80
CA PHE A 205 -3.65 27.31 -16.42
C PHE A 205 -2.98 26.36 -15.41
N LEU A 206 -2.78 25.08 -15.74
CA LEU A 206 -2.15 24.11 -14.82
C LEU A 206 -0.66 24.40 -14.58
N SER A 207 0.00 25.09 -15.51
CA SER A 207 1.40 25.52 -15.37
C SER A 207 1.57 26.82 -14.58
N ARG A 208 0.48 27.44 -14.10
CA ARG A 208 0.56 28.64 -13.28
C ARG A 208 1.14 28.28 -11.92
N GLU A 209 2.12 29.05 -11.48
CA GLU A 209 2.83 28.76 -10.24
C GLU A 209 1.93 28.89 -8.99
N ILE A 210 1.70 27.78 -8.31
CA ILE A 210 1.05 27.75 -6.99
C ILE A 210 2.13 27.46 -5.94
N PRO A 211 2.43 28.40 -5.02
CA PRO A 211 3.43 28.17 -3.98
C PRO A 211 3.12 26.94 -3.12
N VAL A 212 4.15 26.22 -2.66
CA VAL A 212 4.01 25.02 -1.82
C VAL A 212 3.13 25.30 -0.59
N SER A 213 3.31 26.44 0.08
CA SER A 213 2.52 26.83 1.24
C SER A 213 1.02 27.05 0.94
N VAL A 214 0.66 27.28 -0.32
CA VAL A 214 -0.74 27.30 -0.76
C VAL A 214 -1.22 25.88 -1.06
N GLN A 215 -0.38 25.03 -1.65
CA GLN A 215 -0.72 23.62 -1.89
C GLN A 215 -0.89 22.82 -0.59
N GLU A 216 -0.16 23.15 0.47
CA GLU A 216 -0.37 22.60 1.82
C GLU A 216 -1.78 22.91 2.32
N LYS A 217 -2.24 24.17 2.20
CA LYS A 217 -3.61 24.56 2.55
C LYS A 217 -4.67 23.89 1.66
N ILE A 218 -4.37 23.68 0.38
CA ILE A 218 -5.23 22.91 -0.51
C ILE A 218 -5.32 21.46 -0.02
N ALA A 219 -4.21 20.83 0.37
CA ALA A 219 -4.19 19.47 0.89
C ALA A 219 -5.00 19.35 2.20
N GLU A 220 -4.89 20.33 3.11
CA GLU A 220 -5.73 20.40 4.31
C GLU A 220 -7.22 20.53 3.97
N SER A 221 -7.57 21.40 3.02
CA SER A 221 -8.96 21.57 2.58
C SER A 221 -9.51 20.30 1.91
N LEU A 222 -8.68 19.58 1.15
CA LEU A 222 -9.05 18.28 0.57
C LEU A 222 -9.26 17.22 1.65
N ALA A 223 -8.45 17.23 2.72
CA ALA A 223 -8.64 16.33 3.85
C ALA A 223 -9.95 16.62 4.59
N GLU A 224 -10.29 17.89 4.80
CA GLU A 224 -11.58 18.30 5.36
C GLU A 224 -12.75 17.86 4.46
N PHE A 225 -12.66 18.11 3.15
CA PHE A 225 -13.67 17.66 2.17
C PHE A 225 -13.87 16.14 2.21
N ALA A 226 -12.76 15.39 2.26
CA ALA A 226 -12.78 13.93 2.23
C ALA A 226 -12.97 13.30 3.63
N LEU A 227 -13.26 14.08 4.68
CA LEU A 227 -13.44 13.60 6.05
C LEU A 227 -12.22 12.84 6.63
N TYR A 228 -11.02 13.21 6.19
CA TYR A 228 -9.76 12.71 6.76
C TYR A 228 -9.30 13.67 7.87
N ASP A 229 -9.60 13.33 9.12
CA ASP A 229 -9.27 14.18 10.26
C ASP A 229 -7.77 14.18 10.57
N THR A 230 -7.19 15.37 10.48
CA THR A 230 -5.76 15.65 10.73
C THR A 230 -5.53 16.72 11.79
N LYS A 231 -6.60 17.24 12.40
CA LYS A 231 -6.54 18.46 13.23
C LYS A 231 -7.17 18.30 14.61
N SER A 232 -8.23 17.49 14.74
CA SER A 232 -8.90 17.36 16.04
C SER A 232 -8.06 16.59 17.06
N GLU A 233 -8.45 16.62 18.33
CA GLU A 233 -7.82 15.80 19.38
C GLU A 233 -7.94 14.29 19.13
N ASN A 234 -8.90 13.87 18.29
CA ASN A 234 -9.10 12.48 17.88
C ASN A 234 -8.50 12.17 16.50
N ALA A 235 -7.72 13.09 15.92
CA ALA A 235 -7.14 12.90 14.60
C ALA A 235 -6.22 11.66 14.57
N GLY A 236 -6.56 10.69 13.73
CA GLY A 236 -5.77 9.49 13.49
C GLY A 236 -4.80 9.60 12.32
N GLY A 237 -4.63 10.80 11.75
CA GLY A 237 -3.90 11.01 10.50
C GLY A 237 -3.11 12.30 10.44
N ARG A 238 -2.26 12.40 9.41
CA ARG A 238 -1.48 13.60 9.07
C ARG A 238 -0.99 13.53 7.62
N ILE A 239 -0.65 14.70 7.06
CA ILE A 239 -0.14 14.86 5.69
C ILE A 239 1.27 15.43 5.75
N ASP A 240 2.21 14.82 5.04
CA ASP A 240 3.59 15.31 4.94
C ASP A 240 4.14 15.24 3.51
N ALA A 241 5.10 16.12 3.22
CA ALA A 241 5.78 16.12 1.93
C ALA A 241 6.77 14.95 1.80
N THR A 242 6.85 14.35 0.60
CA THR A 242 7.81 13.29 0.24
C THR A 242 8.18 13.39 -1.25
N GLU A 243 9.16 12.61 -1.69
CA GLU A 243 9.52 12.46 -3.10
C GLU A 243 8.55 11.52 -3.87
N HIS A 244 8.05 10.48 -3.19
CA HIS A 244 7.11 9.51 -3.74
C HIS A 244 5.95 9.34 -2.78
N PRO A 245 4.74 9.84 -3.10
CA PRO A 245 3.56 9.73 -2.26
C PRO A 245 3.24 8.29 -1.87
N PHE A 246 2.76 8.11 -0.63
CA PHE A 246 2.33 6.84 -0.06
C PHE A 246 1.50 7.05 1.21
N THR A 247 0.65 6.07 1.50
CA THR A 247 -0.04 5.87 2.77
C THR A 247 0.66 4.78 3.59
N THR A 248 0.73 4.97 4.91
CA THR A 248 1.30 4.00 5.86
C THR A 248 0.62 4.13 7.21
N GLY A 249 0.84 3.15 8.09
CA GLY A 249 0.24 3.11 9.42
C GLY A 249 -0.89 2.10 9.50
N TYR A 250 -1.65 2.14 10.60
CA TYR A 250 -2.60 1.10 10.95
C TYR A 250 -3.67 1.60 11.94
N TYR A 251 -4.96 1.47 11.58
CA TYR A 251 -6.13 1.83 12.39
C TYR A 251 -6.14 3.27 12.94
N THR A 252 -5.51 3.51 14.09
CA THR A 252 -5.57 4.76 14.85
C THR A 252 -4.44 5.73 14.49
N ASP A 253 -3.47 5.31 13.69
CA ASP A 253 -2.40 6.16 13.15
C ASP A 253 -2.17 5.76 11.70
N VAL A 254 -2.87 6.40 10.76
CA VAL A 254 -2.74 6.19 9.32
C VAL A 254 -2.37 7.51 8.65
N ARG A 255 -1.12 7.60 8.20
CA ARG A 255 -0.48 8.80 7.67
C ARG A 255 -0.42 8.74 6.17
N ILE A 256 -0.61 9.89 5.54
CA ILE A 256 -0.43 10.04 4.10
C ILE A 256 0.72 10.99 3.80
N THR A 257 1.24 10.89 2.59
CA THR A 257 2.25 11.81 2.09
C THR A 257 1.92 12.27 0.68
N THR A 258 2.39 13.45 0.30
CA THR A 258 2.18 14.00 -1.04
C THR A 258 3.44 14.68 -1.55
N LYS A 259 3.49 14.94 -2.86
CA LYS A 259 4.57 15.72 -3.48
C LYS A 259 3.98 16.97 -4.12
N TYR A 260 4.50 18.12 -3.72
CA TYR A 260 4.07 19.41 -4.27
C TYR A 260 4.85 19.77 -5.53
N PHE A 261 4.16 20.35 -6.50
CA PHE A 261 4.71 20.76 -7.78
C PHE A 261 4.29 22.20 -8.06
N VAL A 262 5.24 23.14 -7.99
CA VAL A 262 4.93 24.58 -8.14
C VAL A 262 4.28 24.86 -9.48
N ASP A 263 4.71 24.18 -10.53
CA ASP A 263 4.25 24.27 -11.92
C ASP A 263 3.16 23.26 -12.30
N ASN A 264 2.61 22.51 -11.33
CA ASN A 264 1.52 21.56 -11.57
C ASN A 264 0.80 21.15 -10.28
N PHE A 265 0.09 22.08 -9.66
CA PHE A 265 -0.59 21.85 -8.37
C PHE A 265 -1.61 20.69 -8.40
N GLN A 266 -2.19 20.40 -9.57
CA GLN A 266 -3.20 19.35 -9.71
C GLN A 266 -2.62 17.95 -9.43
N LYS A 267 -1.33 17.73 -9.73
CA LYS A 267 -0.64 16.48 -9.36
C LYS A 267 -0.64 16.24 -7.86
N SER A 268 -0.35 17.25 -7.05
CA SER A 268 -0.35 17.11 -5.59
C SER A 268 -1.76 16.93 -5.05
N MET A 269 -2.76 17.62 -5.63
CA MET A 269 -4.17 17.46 -5.23
C MET A 269 -4.67 16.03 -5.42
N PHE A 270 -4.50 15.47 -6.62
CA PHE A 270 -4.95 14.10 -6.88
C PHE A 270 -4.12 13.06 -6.15
N SER A 271 -2.81 13.31 -5.98
CA SER A 271 -2.00 12.47 -5.10
C SER A 271 -2.52 12.47 -3.67
N THR A 272 -2.89 13.62 -3.11
CA THR A 272 -3.46 13.70 -1.76
C THR A 272 -4.78 12.95 -1.67
N LEU A 273 -5.72 13.15 -2.61
CA LEU A 273 -6.99 12.41 -2.63
C LEU A 273 -6.80 10.90 -2.79
N HIS A 274 -5.83 10.49 -3.62
CA HIS A 274 -5.47 9.09 -3.79
C HIS A 274 -5.02 8.46 -2.47
N GLU A 275 -4.06 9.09 -1.79
CA GLU A 275 -3.57 8.58 -0.51
C GLU A 275 -4.63 8.63 0.60
N ILE A 276 -5.53 9.63 0.59
CA ILE A 276 -6.69 9.68 1.50
C ILE A 276 -7.60 8.46 1.30
N GLY A 277 -7.87 8.05 0.06
CA GLY A 277 -8.67 6.85 -0.20
C GLY A 277 -8.04 5.58 0.37
N HIS A 278 -6.71 5.45 0.28
CA HIS A 278 -5.98 4.40 1.00
C HIS A 278 -6.11 4.52 2.51
N ALA A 279 -6.02 5.73 3.07
CA ALA A 279 -6.11 5.95 4.51
C ALA A 279 -7.48 5.55 5.06
N HIS A 280 -8.56 5.92 4.36
CA HIS A 280 -9.93 5.54 4.70
C HIS A 280 -10.13 4.04 4.74
N TYR A 281 -9.49 3.30 3.85
CA TYR A 281 -9.60 1.85 3.92
C TYR A 281 -9.00 1.31 5.22
N GLY A 282 -7.79 1.73 5.57
CA GLY A 282 -7.12 1.28 6.80
C GLY A 282 -7.82 1.75 8.09
N MET A 283 -8.35 2.98 8.11
CA MET A 283 -9.08 3.54 9.24
C MET A 283 -10.50 2.97 9.39
N GLY A 284 -11.11 2.54 8.27
CA GLY A 284 -12.48 2.02 8.22
C GLY A 284 -12.62 0.53 8.55
N LEU A 285 -11.53 -0.17 8.87
CA LEU A 285 -11.58 -1.57 9.29
C LEU A 285 -12.22 -1.70 10.69
N PRO A 286 -12.99 -2.76 10.97
CA PRO A 286 -13.61 -2.97 12.28
C PRO A 286 -12.57 -2.96 13.42
N ALA A 287 -12.79 -2.11 14.41
CA ALA A 287 -11.83 -1.84 15.50
C ALA A 287 -11.48 -3.10 16.30
N GLU A 288 -12.44 -4.01 16.48
CA GLU A 288 -12.24 -5.29 17.15
C GLU A 288 -11.26 -6.22 16.42
N TRP A 289 -10.99 -5.97 15.13
CA TRP A 289 -10.05 -6.75 14.33
C TRP A 289 -8.61 -6.22 14.38
N MET A 290 -8.35 -5.08 15.04
CA MET A 290 -7.04 -4.41 15.02
C MET A 290 -5.86 -5.37 15.18
N TYR A 291 -5.91 -6.27 16.15
CA TYR A 291 -4.80 -7.19 16.41
C TYR A 291 -4.99 -8.59 15.81
N GLN A 292 -6.07 -8.82 15.09
CA GLN A 292 -6.38 -10.10 14.47
C GLN A 292 -5.75 -10.19 13.07
N PRO A 293 -5.43 -11.40 12.57
CA PRO A 293 -4.99 -11.58 11.19
C PRO A 293 -5.96 -11.00 10.15
N VAL A 294 -7.28 -11.06 10.38
CA VAL A 294 -8.30 -10.45 9.51
C VAL A 294 -8.31 -8.92 9.51
N GLY A 295 -7.62 -8.27 10.47
CA GLY A 295 -7.54 -6.81 10.55
C GLY A 295 -6.61 -6.15 9.54
N ALA A 296 -5.98 -6.92 8.65
CA ALA A 296 -5.18 -6.36 7.56
C ALA A 296 -6.04 -6.05 6.33
N GLY A 297 -5.56 -5.13 5.48
CA GLY A 297 -6.14 -4.91 4.15
C GLY A 297 -6.18 -6.20 3.34
N ALA A 298 -7.26 -6.42 2.61
CA ALA A 298 -7.56 -7.70 1.97
C ALA A 298 -6.61 -8.04 0.81
N SER A 299 -6.29 -7.05 -0.02
CA SER A 299 -5.41 -7.18 -1.18
C SER A 299 -4.98 -5.82 -1.72
N SER A 300 -4.00 -5.79 -2.62
CA SER A 300 -3.57 -4.58 -3.34
C SER A 300 -4.69 -4.03 -4.22
N GLY A 301 -5.47 -4.89 -4.88
CA GLY A 301 -6.59 -4.48 -5.72
C GLY A 301 -7.72 -3.81 -4.93
N ILE A 302 -8.05 -4.32 -3.75
CA ILE A 302 -9.04 -3.67 -2.86
C ILE A 302 -8.47 -2.38 -2.28
N HIS A 303 -7.19 -2.34 -1.89
CA HIS A 303 -6.58 -1.11 -1.40
C HIS A 303 -6.57 -0.01 -2.47
N GLU A 304 -6.21 -0.36 -3.70
CA GLU A 304 -6.15 0.54 -4.86
C GLU A 304 -7.54 0.93 -5.38
N SER A 305 -8.57 0.08 -5.20
CA SER A 305 -9.93 0.47 -5.57
C SER A 305 -10.41 1.65 -4.72
N MET A 306 -10.06 1.68 -3.43
CA MET A 306 -10.41 2.78 -2.52
C MET A 306 -9.67 4.08 -2.87
N SER A 307 -8.37 4.02 -3.18
CA SER A 307 -7.63 5.21 -3.63
C SER A 307 -8.17 5.75 -4.95
N ARG A 308 -8.41 4.89 -5.94
CA ARG A 308 -8.97 5.30 -7.24
C ARG A 308 -10.42 5.74 -7.17
N PHE A 309 -11.19 5.26 -6.21
CA PHE A 309 -12.54 5.76 -5.97
C PHE A 309 -12.49 7.22 -5.51
N VAL A 310 -11.74 7.52 -4.46
CA VAL A 310 -11.61 8.90 -3.94
C VAL A 310 -10.91 9.83 -4.94
N GLU A 311 -9.84 9.38 -5.59
CA GLU A 311 -9.11 10.17 -6.58
C GLU A 311 -9.96 10.46 -7.82
N ASN A 312 -10.51 9.43 -8.46
CA ASN A 312 -11.08 9.56 -9.80
C ASN A 312 -12.60 9.68 -9.80
N HIS A 313 -13.30 8.82 -9.06
CA HIS A 313 -14.77 8.82 -9.06
C HIS A 313 -15.33 10.00 -8.29
N VAL A 314 -14.66 10.40 -7.20
CA VAL A 314 -15.00 11.60 -6.43
C VAL A 314 -14.20 12.79 -6.96
N GLY A 315 -12.87 12.78 -6.79
CA GLY A 315 -12.00 13.93 -7.01
C GLY A 315 -11.87 14.43 -8.45
N ARG A 316 -12.22 13.63 -9.46
CA ARG A 316 -12.23 14.06 -10.88
C ARG A 316 -13.65 14.19 -11.44
N SER A 317 -14.67 14.07 -10.59
CA SER A 317 -16.05 14.27 -11.02
C SER A 317 -16.35 15.74 -11.28
N ARG A 318 -17.40 16.00 -12.07
CA ARG A 318 -17.89 17.35 -12.33
C ARG A 318 -18.41 17.98 -11.05
N GLU A 319 -19.13 17.20 -10.26
CA GLU A 319 -19.76 17.57 -8.99
C GLU A 319 -18.71 18.00 -7.96
N PHE A 320 -17.56 17.30 -7.92
CA PHE A 320 -16.43 17.73 -7.10
C PHE A 320 -15.92 19.11 -7.52
N TRP A 321 -15.74 19.36 -8.81
CA TRP A 321 -15.25 20.66 -9.27
C TRP A 321 -16.26 21.77 -9.06
N ASP A 322 -17.55 21.52 -9.27
CA ASP A 322 -18.61 22.49 -8.97
C ASP A 322 -18.60 22.89 -7.46
N HIS A 323 -18.31 21.93 -6.58
CA HIS A 323 -18.22 22.15 -5.13
C HIS A 323 -16.90 22.78 -4.67
N PHE A 324 -15.76 22.26 -5.12
CA PHE A 324 -14.42 22.57 -4.58
C PHE A 324 -13.78 23.79 -5.26
N MET A 325 -14.19 24.15 -6.48
CA MET A 325 -13.59 25.25 -7.21
C MET A 325 -13.68 26.62 -6.50
N PRO A 326 -14.79 26.99 -5.83
CA PRO A 326 -14.85 28.22 -5.03
C PRO A 326 -13.76 28.28 -3.95
N GLU A 327 -13.53 27.18 -3.25
CA GLU A 327 -12.49 27.09 -2.21
C GLU A 327 -11.08 27.12 -2.81
N LEU A 328 -10.86 26.40 -3.90
CA LEU A 328 -9.59 26.45 -4.63
C LEU A 328 -9.26 27.87 -5.10
N LYS A 329 -10.25 28.62 -5.61
CA LYS A 329 -10.09 30.03 -5.98
C LYS A 329 -9.78 30.92 -4.78
N ARG A 330 -10.43 30.68 -3.63
CA ARG A 330 -10.15 31.40 -2.39
C ARG A 330 -8.70 31.22 -1.95
N LEU A 331 -8.21 29.97 -1.97
CA LEU A 331 -6.85 29.61 -1.58
C LEU A 331 -5.78 30.13 -2.55
N THR A 332 -6.04 30.07 -3.86
CA THR A 332 -5.07 30.45 -4.91
C THR A 332 -5.14 31.93 -5.31
N GLY A 333 -6.20 32.64 -4.88
CA GLY A 333 -6.41 34.05 -5.14
C GLY A 333 -6.46 34.38 -6.63
N LYS A 334 -5.65 35.35 -7.07
CA LYS A 334 -5.64 35.82 -8.47
C LYS A 334 -5.18 34.75 -9.48
N ARG A 335 -4.57 33.64 -9.04
CA ARG A 335 -3.91 32.66 -9.92
C ARG A 335 -4.87 31.78 -10.72
N LEU A 336 -6.02 31.43 -10.16
CA LEU A 336 -7.05 30.61 -10.82
C LEU A 336 -8.42 31.30 -10.88
N ARG A 337 -8.48 32.62 -10.64
CA ARG A 337 -9.74 33.38 -10.55
C ARG A 337 -10.59 33.27 -11.82
N ASP A 338 -9.93 33.28 -12.97
CA ASP A 338 -10.48 33.20 -14.33
C ASP A 338 -10.80 31.78 -14.81
N VAL A 339 -10.34 30.73 -14.10
CA VAL A 339 -10.58 29.34 -14.48
C VAL A 339 -11.99 28.92 -14.04
N SER A 340 -12.82 28.37 -14.93
CA SER A 340 -14.14 27.86 -14.57
C SER A 340 -14.08 26.41 -14.06
N PRO A 341 -15.11 25.93 -13.31
CA PRO A 341 -15.22 24.51 -12.97
C PRO A 341 -15.20 23.60 -14.21
N GLU A 342 -15.87 24.02 -15.29
CA GLU A 342 -15.86 23.29 -16.58
C GLU A 342 -14.45 23.15 -17.15
N GLN A 343 -13.67 24.23 -17.16
CA GLN A 343 -12.29 24.21 -17.66
C GLN A 343 -11.36 23.33 -16.80
N MET A 344 -11.66 23.19 -15.51
CA MET A 344 -10.90 22.33 -14.60
C MET A 344 -11.30 20.85 -14.73
N TYR A 345 -12.56 20.59 -15.07
CA TYR A 345 -13.10 19.25 -15.27
C TYR A 345 -12.73 18.65 -16.65
N ALA A 346 -12.80 19.46 -17.70
CA ALA A 346 -12.51 19.07 -19.09
C ALA A 346 -11.02 18.73 -19.30
#